data_AF-A0A061RH71-F1
#
_entry.id   AF-A0A061RH71-F1
#
_cell.length_a   1.000
_cell.length_b   1.000
_cell.length_c   1.000
_cell.angle_alpha   90.00
_cell.angle_beta   90.00
_cell.angle_gamma   90.00
#
_symmetry.space_group_name_H-M   'P 1'
#
loop_
_entity.id
_entity.type
_entity.pdbx_description
1 polymer ?
#
loop_
_entity_poly.entity_id
_entity_poly.type
_entity_poly.pdbx_seq_one_letter_code
_entity_poly.pdbx_strand_id
1 'polypeptide(L)'
;MATKTCFVLLGLALVFVFGALVAKNKWREANAAAGTLQGKWLTDPKLGICSHRTNASEVGGDSATPSALRLLWSSGIECFDLDVVQTRDGALLAAHPSRLQSFLSTTSPRNAGLRSDLYSHAQLKTWGASETAIPLLKDVAEEFSSLVRQKLLATVGSAGSAKDSLLLLDLKGAAFSRVGVTAVAHLVKELGIQDNTLVWVPEARQAAPELGLLQGFPDRRSGWGRTAVGDSFRAVG
;
A
#
# COMPACT_ATOMS: atom_id res chain seq x y z
N MET A 1 13.93 -60.12 29.41
CA MET A 1 12.90 -59.25 28.81
C MET A 1 13.39 -57.84 28.45
N ALA A 2 14.57 -57.38 28.90
CA ALA A 2 15.06 -56.02 28.64
C ALA A 2 15.55 -55.73 27.20
N THR A 3 15.94 -56.75 26.42
CA THR A 3 16.48 -56.55 25.07
C THR A 3 15.40 -56.20 24.04
N LYS A 4 14.21 -56.78 24.12
CA LYS A 4 13.13 -56.52 23.14
C LYS A 4 12.56 -55.09 23.26
N THR A 5 12.50 -54.54 24.46
CA THR A 5 12.00 -53.18 24.71
C THR A 5 12.95 -52.09 24.18
N CYS A 6 14.26 -52.32 24.27
CA CYS A 6 15.25 -51.40 23.70
C CYS A 6 15.16 -51.29 22.17
N PHE A 7 14.95 -52.41 21.46
CA PHE A 7 14.81 -52.39 20.00
C PHE A 7 13.53 -51.67 19.53
N VAL A 8 12.44 -51.80 20.27
CA VAL A 8 11.18 -51.11 19.94
C VAL A 8 11.30 -49.59 20.16
N LEU A 9 11.94 -49.16 21.25
CA LEU A 9 12.18 -47.74 21.54
C LEU A 9 13.16 -47.12 20.54
N LEU A 10 14.21 -47.84 20.13
CA LEU A 10 15.15 -47.38 19.12
C LEU A 10 14.48 -47.26 17.74
N GLY A 11 13.62 -48.22 17.38
CA GLY A 11 12.84 -48.19 16.14
C GLY A 11 11.87 -47.00 16.09
N LEU A 12 11.16 -46.73 17.19
CA LEU A 12 10.26 -45.56 17.29
C LEU A 12 11.04 -44.24 17.21
N ALA A 13 12.17 -44.12 17.90
CA ALA A 13 13.02 -42.93 17.83
C ALA A 13 13.52 -42.67 16.41
N LEU A 14 13.93 -43.72 15.68
CA LEU A 14 14.32 -43.62 14.27
C LEU A 14 13.16 -43.17 13.39
N VAL A 15 11.95 -43.72 13.57
CA VAL A 15 10.76 -43.30 12.81
C VAL A 15 10.41 -41.82 13.07
N PHE A 16 10.50 -41.35 14.32
CA PHE A 16 10.26 -39.95 14.64
C PHE A 16 11.33 -39.01 14.07
N VAL A 17 12.61 -39.38 14.18
CA VAL A 17 13.72 -38.56 13.66
C VAL A 17 13.68 -38.52 12.13
N PHE A 18 13.51 -39.67 11.46
CA PHE A 18 13.38 -39.71 9.99
C PHE A 18 12.10 -39.04 9.51
N GLY A 19 10.97 -39.23 10.21
CA GLY A 19 9.72 -38.54 9.91
C GLY A 19 9.83 -37.02 10.02
N ALA A 20 10.50 -36.52 11.06
CA ALA A 20 10.77 -35.10 11.24
C ALA A 20 11.76 -34.56 10.19
N LEU A 21 12.78 -35.33 9.81
CA LEU A 21 13.74 -34.95 8.76
C LEU A 21 13.06 -34.88 7.39
N VAL A 22 12.22 -35.87 7.06
CA VAL A 22 11.44 -35.91 5.82
C VAL A 22 10.41 -34.78 5.79
N ALA A 23 9.73 -34.50 6.90
CA ALA A 23 8.81 -33.36 6.99
C ALA A 23 9.53 -32.02 6.83
N LYS A 24 10.71 -31.85 7.45
CA LYS A 24 11.54 -30.64 7.31
C LYS A 24 12.07 -30.46 5.89
N ASN A 25 12.48 -31.54 5.23
CA ASN A 25 12.92 -31.50 3.83
C ASN A 25 11.75 -31.23 2.88
N LYS A 26 10.59 -31.86 3.09
CA LYS A 26 9.38 -31.54 2.31
C LYS A 26 8.89 -30.11 2.53
N TRP A 27 9.03 -29.56 3.73
CA TRP A 27 8.71 -28.15 4.01
C TRP A 27 9.70 -27.19 3.33
N ARG A 28 11.00 -27.54 3.32
CA ARG A 28 12.00 -26.81 2.55
C ARG A 28 11.78 -26.89 1.04
N GLU A 29 11.41 -28.04 0.51
CA GLU A 29 11.06 -28.24 -0.89
C GLU A 29 9.78 -27.50 -1.25
N ALA A 30 8.76 -27.49 -0.38
CA ALA A 30 7.54 -26.70 -0.57
C ALA A 30 7.81 -25.20 -0.55
N ASN A 31 8.73 -24.73 0.30
CA ASN A 31 9.13 -23.32 0.34
C ASN A 31 10.10 -22.93 -0.79
N ALA A 32 10.93 -23.85 -1.27
CA ALA A 32 11.74 -23.65 -2.47
C ALA A 32 10.85 -23.63 -3.73
N ALA A 33 9.81 -24.48 -3.76
CA ALA A 33 8.74 -24.47 -4.76
C ALA A 33 7.88 -23.19 -4.68
N ALA A 34 7.60 -22.68 -3.46
CA ALA A 34 6.95 -21.39 -3.25
C ALA A 34 7.84 -20.20 -3.63
N GLY A 35 9.15 -20.29 -3.38
CA GLY A 35 10.15 -19.35 -3.90
C GLY A 35 10.31 -19.41 -5.43
N THR A 36 9.96 -20.54 -6.06
CA THR A 36 9.81 -20.63 -7.53
C THR A 36 8.44 -20.16 -8.01
N LEU A 37 7.39 -20.22 -7.18
CA LEU A 37 6.10 -19.56 -7.46
C LEU A 37 6.20 -18.03 -7.34
N GLN A 38 7.07 -17.50 -6.49
CA GLN A 38 7.46 -16.07 -6.52
C GLN A 38 8.01 -15.64 -7.90
N GLY A 39 8.52 -16.57 -8.72
CA GLY A 39 8.95 -16.30 -10.09
C GLY A 39 7.94 -16.65 -11.19
N LYS A 40 6.81 -17.35 -10.88
CA LYS A 40 5.93 -17.94 -11.92
C LYS A 40 4.51 -17.37 -11.98
N TRP A 41 4.08 -16.57 -11.00
CA TRP A 41 2.83 -15.81 -11.07
C TRP A 41 2.97 -14.42 -11.74
N LEU A 42 4.19 -14.07 -12.17
CA LEU A 42 4.60 -12.70 -12.51
C LEU A 42 5.11 -12.55 -13.96
N THR A 43 4.63 -13.36 -14.90
CA THR A 43 5.03 -13.25 -16.32
C THR A 43 3.91 -12.81 -17.25
N ASP A 44 2.69 -12.58 -16.74
CA ASP A 44 1.68 -11.89 -17.55
C ASP A 44 1.95 -10.38 -17.50
N PRO A 45 2.42 -9.77 -18.60
CA PRO A 45 2.69 -8.34 -18.63
C PRO A 45 1.43 -7.48 -18.42
N LYS A 46 0.23 -8.09 -18.41
CA LYS A 46 -1.04 -7.39 -18.15
C LYS A 46 -1.46 -7.42 -16.69
N LEU A 47 -0.79 -8.19 -15.83
CA LEU A 47 -1.14 -8.30 -14.41
C LEU A 47 -0.23 -7.42 -13.55
N GLY A 48 -0.75 -6.30 -13.05
CA GLY A 48 -0.07 -5.48 -12.06
C GLY A 48 -0.26 -6.04 -10.64
N ILE A 49 0.82 -6.14 -9.86
CA ILE A 49 0.77 -6.53 -8.45
C ILE A 49 1.05 -5.32 -7.58
N CYS A 50 0.09 -4.96 -6.74
CA CYS A 50 0.19 -3.82 -5.83
C CYS A 50 0.49 -4.29 -4.40
N SER A 51 1.48 -3.67 -3.75
CA SER A 51 1.73 -3.91 -2.32
C SER A 51 0.72 -3.15 -1.48
N HIS A 52 -0.12 -3.91 -0.75
CA HIS A 52 -1.13 -3.39 0.17
C HIS A 52 -0.49 -2.46 1.22
N ARG A 53 -0.87 -1.18 1.25
CA ARG A 53 -0.36 -0.14 2.17
C ARG A 53 1.16 0.09 2.08
N THR A 54 1.75 -0.23 0.92
CA THR A 54 3.21 -0.27 0.76
C THR A 54 3.85 -1.09 1.88
N ASN A 55 3.28 -2.25 2.21
CA ASN A 55 3.76 -3.05 3.32
C ASN A 55 5.02 -3.82 2.91
N ALA A 56 6.16 -3.49 3.54
CA ALA A 56 7.43 -4.15 3.31
C ALA A 56 7.83 -5.12 4.45
N SER A 57 6.90 -5.53 5.32
CA SER A 57 7.21 -6.40 6.47
C SER A 57 7.86 -7.73 6.07
N GLU A 58 7.41 -8.33 4.96
CA GLU A 58 7.93 -9.59 4.44
C GLU A 58 9.35 -9.49 3.89
N VAL A 59 9.82 -8.27 3.59
CA VAL A 59 11.16 -7.98 3.08
C VAL A 59 12.02 -7.24 4.11
N GLY A 60 11.54 -7.11 5.36
CA GLY A 60 12.29 -6.53 6.48
C GLY A 60 12.17 -5.01 6.63
N GLY A 61 11.18 -4.38 6.00
CA GLY A 61 10.90 -2.95 6.10
C GLY A 61 9.58 -2.62 6.81
N ASP A 62 9.34 -1.32 7.01
CA ASP A 62 8.08 -0.79 7.54
C ASP A 62 6.98 -0.74 6.47
N SER A 63 5.79 -0.28 6.82
CA SER A 63 4.72 0.01 5.84
C SER A 63 4.57 1.51 5.59
N ALA A 64 4.09 1.90 4.43
CA ALA A 64 3.72 3.28 4.09
C ALA A 64 4.84 4.34 4.25
N THR A 65 6.12 3.95 4.24
CA THR A 65 7.27 4.87 4.35
C THR A 65 8.02 5.00 3.01
N PRO A 66 8.83 6.05 2.83
CA PRO A 66 9.75 6.14 1.69
C PRO A 66 10.72 4.95 1.60
N SER A 67 11.23 4.45 2.73
CA SER A 67 12.12 3.28 2.74
C SER A 67 11.41 2.00 2.30
N ALA A 68 10.14 1.82 2.66
CA ALA A 68 9.33 0.69 2.21
C ALA A 68 9.15 0.69 0.69
N LEU A 69 8.91 1.85 0.09
CA LEU A 69 8.84 2.00 -1.38
C LEU A 69 10.13 1.50 -2.04
N ARG A 70 11.30 1.97 -1.60
CA ARG A 70 12.59 1.55 -2.19
C ARG A 70 12.81 0.04 -2.10
N LEU A 71 12.50 -0.54 -0.95
CA LEU A 71 12.71 -1.95 -0.69
C LEU A 71 11.83 -2.82 -1.58
N LEU A 72 10.53 -2.48 -1.69
CA LEU A 72 9.59 -3.15 -2.57
C LEU A 72 9.94 -2.94 -4.06
N TRP A 73 10.34 -1.72 -4.43
CA TRP A 73 10.78 -1.39 -5.79
C TRP A 73 11.99 -2.22 -6.22
N SER A 74 13.00 -2.36 -5.35
CA SER A 74 14.16 -3.21 -5.60
C SER A 74 13.82 -4.71 -5.73
N SER A 75 12.64 -5.10 -5.22
CA SER A 75 12.09 -6.45 -5.34
C SER A 75 11.18 -6.63 -6.57
N GLY A 76 11.06 -5.61 -7.43
CA GLY A 76 10.24 -5.64 -8.65
C GLY A 76 8.77 -5.30 -8.44
N ILE A 77 8.36 -4.85 -7.25
CA ILE A 77 7.01 -4.34 -7.01
C ILE A 77 7.00 -2.84 -7.27
N GLU A 78 6.24 -2.41 -8.28
CA GLU A 78 6.14 -1.00 -8.69
C GLU A 78 4.73 -0.43 -8.60
N CYS A 79 3.78 -1.22 -8.11
CA CYS A 79 2.44 -0.74 -7.74
C CYS A 79 2.30 -0.73 -6.21
N PHE A 80 1.74 0.36 -5.69
CA PHE A 80 1.57 0.58 -4.26
C PHE A 80 0.21 1.22 -4.02
N ASP A 81 -0.54 0.75 -3.04
CA ASP A 81 -1.66 1.53 -2.48
C ASP A 81 -1.27 2.10 -1.11
N LEU A 82 -1.78 3.28 -0.80
CA LEU A 82 -1.57 4.00 0.44
C LEU A 82 -2.88 4.56 0.95
N ASP A 83 -3.10 4.42 2.25
CA ASP A 83 -4.15 5.15 2.93
C ASP A 83 -3.70 6.58 3.22
N VAL A 84 -4.56 7.55 2.93
CA VAL A 84 -4.32 8.98 3.19
C VAL A 84 -5.31 9.51 4.20
N VAL A 85 -4.80 10.10 5.28
CA VAL A 85 -5.61 10.84 6.28
C VAL A 85 -5.17 12.30 6.33
N GLN A 86 -6.04 13.18 6.84
CA GLN A 86 -5.77 14.61 6.92
C GLN A 86 -5.78 15.10 8.37
N THR A 87 -4.82 15.95 8.71
CA THR A 87 -4.74 16.66 10.00
C THR A 87 -5.65 17.88 10.02
N ARG A 88 -5.88 18.46 11.21
CA ARG A 88 -6.71 19.66 11.39
C ARG A 88 -6.24 20.85 10.57
N ASP A 89 -4.92 21.00 10.41
CA ASP A 89 -4.25 22.05 9.66
C ASP A 89 -4.08 21.71 8.16
N GLY A 90 -4.71 20.63 7.69
CA GLY A 90 -4.80 20.28 6.27
C GLY A 90 -3.64 19.45 5.73
N ALA A 91 -2.64 19.11 6.55
CA ALA A 91 -1.55 18.23 6.12
C ALA A 91 -2.05 16.82 5.83
N LEU A 92 -1.51 16.21 4.79
CA LEU A 92 -1.85 14.84 4.38
C LEU A 92 -0.79 13.88 4.90
N LEU A 93 -1.23 12.85 5.62
CA LEU A 93 -0.37 11.78 6.16
C LEU A 93 -0.61 10.49 5.39
N ALA A 94 0.45 9.74 5.13
CA ALA A 94 0.37 8.38 4.58
C ALA A 94 0.21 7.38 5.75
N ALA A 95 -1.03 7.14 6.16
CA ALA A 95 -1.34 6.24 7.25
C ALA A 95 -2.80 5.74 7.20
N HIS A 96 -2.99 4.45 7.46
CA HIS A 96 -4.33 3.91 7.74
C HIS A 96 -4.87 4.46 9.07
N PRO A 97 -6.18 4.75 9.19
CA PRO A 97 -6.79 5.24 10.43
C PRO A 97 -6.45 4.40 11.68
N SER A 98 -6.43 3.07 11.56
CA SER A 98 -6.07 2.20 12.69
C SER A 98 -4.61 2.34 13.12
N ARG A 99 -3.68 2.59 12.18
CA ARG A 99 -2.26 2.82 12.52
C ARG A 99 -2.10 4.14 13.25
N LEU A 100 -2.78 5.18 12.78
CA LEU A 100 -2.77 6.47 13.46
C LEU A 100 -3.41 6.38 14.84
N GLN A 101 -4.51 5.65 14.98
CA GLN A 101 -5.14 5.38 16.27
C GLN A 101 -4.17 4.66 17.22
N SER A 102 -3.46 3.63 16.76
CA SER A 102 -2.43 2.95 17.55
C SER A 102 -1.31 3.90 17.97
N PHE A 103 -0.83 4.74 17.05
CA PHE A 103 0.17 5.78 17.36
C PHE A 103 -0.34 6.75 18.43
N LEU A 104 -1.53 7.32 18.26
CA LEU A 104 -2.11 8.24 19.23
C LEU A 104 -2.33 7.58 20.60
N SER A 105 -2.69 6.30 20.63
CA SER A 105 -2.90 5.58 21.89
C SER A 105 -1.63 5.39 22.72
N THR A 106 -0.46 5.39 22.08
CA THR A 106 0.84 5.19 22.75
C THR A 106 1.56 6.49 23.04
N THR A 107 1.35 7.54 22.23
CA THR A 107 2.15 8.77 22.29
C THR A 107 1.39 9.98 22.83
N SER A 108 0.06 9.97 22.76
CA SER A 108 -0.74 11.11 23.14
C SER A 108 -1.02 11.17 24.65
N PRO A 109 -1.15 12.37 25.26
CA PRO A 109 -1.63 12.52 26.63
C PRO A 109 -2.98 11.82 26.85
N ARG A 110 -3.20 11.27 28.06
CA ARG A 110 -4.47 10.61 28.44
C ARG A 110 -5.65 11.55 28.12
N ASN A 111 -6.65 11.05 27.38
CA ASN A 111 -7.88 11.73 26.90
C ASN A 111 -7.83 12.37 25.50
N ALA A 112 -6.81 12.11 24.69
CA ALA A 112 -6.85 12.48 23.28
C ALA A 112 -7.82 11.61 22.47
N GLY A 113 -8.64 12.26 21.62
CA GLY A 113 -9.46 11.57 20.63
C GLY A 113 -8.61 10.84 19.59
N LEU A 114 -9.17 9.80 18.96
CA LEU A 114 -8.43 8.88 18.09
C LEU A 114 -8.53 9.25 16.60
N ARG A 115 -8.82 10.51 16.28
CA ARG A 115 -9.01 11.00 14.91
C ARG A 115 -7.91 11.97 14.51
N SER A 116 -7.45 11.89 13.25
CA SER A 116 -6.39 12.75 12.70
C SER A 116 -6.76 14.23 12.67
N ASP A 117 -8.02 14.53 12.36
CA ASP A 117 -8.55 15.87 12.12
C ASP A 117 -8.75 16.71 13.39
N LEU A 118 -8.41 16.14 14.55
CA LEU A 118 -8.39 16.86 15.83
C LEU A 118 -7.04 17.54 16.10
N TYR A 119 -5.98 17.14 15.39
CA TYR A 119 -4.61 17.54 15.68
C TYR A 119 -3.95 18.21 14.49
N SER A 120 -3.11 19.22 14.74
CA SER A 120 -2.20 19.75 13.71
C SER A 120 -1.03 18.80 13.46
N HIS A 121 -0.44 18.83 12.27
CA HIS A 121 0.76 18.04 11.97
C HIS A 121 1.93 18.38 12.91
N ALA A 122 2.13 19.66 13.25
CA ALA A 122 3.16 20.07 14.20
C ALA A 122 2.98 19.41 15.58
N GLN A 123 1.74 19.30 16.05
CA GLN A 123 1.42 18.60 17.30
C GLN A 123 1.73 17.10 17.21
N LEU A 124 1.33 16.44 16.13
CA LEU A 124 1.65 15.02 15.91
C LEU A 124 3.17 14.79 15.89
N LYS A 125 3.95 15.71 15.30
CA LYS A 125 5.42 15.67 15.35
C LYS A 125 5.96 15.75 16.77
N THR A 126 5.39 16.60 17.64
CA THR A 126 5.79 16.63 19.07
C THR A 126 5.52 15.31 19.81
N TRP A 127 4.62 14.48 19.28
CA TRP A 127 4.31 13.15 19.80
C TRP A 127 5.07 12.03 19.08
N GLY A 128 6.05 12.35 18.23
CA GLY A 128 6.91 11.37 17.56
C GLY A 128 6.42 10.93 16.17
N ALA A 129 5.47 11.63 15.56
CA ALA A 129 5.19 11.43 14.13
C ALA A 129 6.43 11.82 13.32
N SER A 130 6.89 10.90 12.49
CA SER A 130 8.11 11.00 11.70
C SER A 130 7.95 10.26 10.37
N GLU A 131 8.93 10.39 9.48
CA GLU A 131 8.98 9.67 8.20
C GLU A 131 8.92 8.14 8.34
N THR A 132 9.31 7.60 9.49
CA THR A 132 9.29 6.16 9.79
C THR A 132 8.02 5.73 10.53
N ALA A 133 7.41 6.61 11.31
CA ALA A 133 6.24 6.29 12.12
C ALA A 133 4.91 6.63 11.41
N ILE A 134 4.74 7.90 11.02
CA ILE A 134 3.54 8.48 10.41
C ILE A 134 4.03 9.56 9.41
N PRO A 135 4.47 9.17 8.20
CA PRO A 135 5.04 10.09 7.23
C PRO A 135 4.00 11.05 6.63
N LEU A 136 4.46 12.20 6.12
CA LEU A 136 3.64 12.99 5.22
C LEU A 136 3.45 12.22 3.92
N LEU A 137 2.28 12.39 3.29
CA LEU A 137 2.06 11.89 1.93
C LEU A 137 3.09 12.46 0.95
N LYS A 138 3.49 13.72 1.15
CA LYS A 138 4.50 14.41 0.33
C LYS A 138 5.81 13.61 0.27
N ASP A 139 6.34 13.20 1.43
CA ASP A 139 7.62 12.50 1.51
C ASP A 139 7.58 11.15 0.76
N VAL A 140 6.46 10.43 0.90
CA VAL A 140 6.24 9.14 0.20
C VAL A 140 6.06 9.34 -1.31
N ALA A 141 5.31 10.37 -1.72
CA ALA A 141 5.08 10.68 -3.13
C ALA A 141 6.35 11.20 -3.83
N GLU A 142 7.19 11.97 -3.14
CA GLU A 142 8.50 12.42 -3.64
C GLU A 142 9.42 11.24 -3.91
N GLU A 143 9.47 10.26 -3.00
CA GLU A 143 10.23 9.04 -3.20
C GLU A 143 9.73 8.24 -4.40
N PHE A 144 8.41 8.05 -4.52
CA PHE A 144 7.82 7.38 -5.67
C PHE A 144 8.14 8.12 -6.99
N SER A 145 8.02 9.45 -7.01
CA SER A 145 8.39 10.28 -8.16
C SER A 145 9.87 10.11 -8.55
N SER A 146 10.76 10.05 -7.56
CA SER A 146 12.19 9.78 -7.78
C SER A 146 12.41 8.43 -8.45
N LEU A 147 11.75 7.36 -7.97
CA LEU A 147 11.86 6.01 -8.52
C LEU A 147 11.35 5.92 -9.97
N VAL A 148 10.19 6.54 -10.26
CA VAL A 148 9.63 6.63 -11.62
C VAL A 148 10.59 7.36 -12.56
N ARG A 149 11.17 8.50 -12.13
CA ARG A 149 12.16 9.25 -12.93
C ARG A 149 13.41 8.44 -13.20
N GLN A 150 13.92 7.71 -12.20
CA GLN A 150 15.09 6.84 -12.38
C GLN A 150 14.80 5.73 -13.40
N LYS A 151 13.63 5.10 -13.34
CA LYS A 151 13.19 4.10 -14.33
C LYS A 151 13.10 4.72 -15.73
N LEU A 152 12.44 5.87 -15.86
CA LEU A 152 12.34 6.59 -17.14
C LEU A 152 13.71 6.81 -17.78
N LEU A 153 14.67 7.34 -17.00
CA LEU A 153 16.03 7.59 -17.46
C LEU A 153 16.75 6.30 -17.87
N ALA A 154 16.56 5.21 -17.14
CA ALA A 154 17.13 3.90 -17.46
C ALA A 154 16.50 3.26 -18.72
N THR A 155 15.26 3.63 -19.06
CA THR A 155 14.53 3.09 -20.21
C THR A 155 14.61 3.94 -21.48
N VAL A 156 15.33 5.07 -21.47
CA VAL A 156 15.52 5.89 -22.68
C VAL A 156 16.17 5.04 -23.78
N GLY A 157 15.40 4.69 -24.82
CA GLY A 157 15.83 3.85 -25.94
C GLY A 157 15.36 2.38 -25.88
N SER A 158 14.71 1.95 -24.80
CA SER A 158 14.02 0.66 -24.71
C SER A 158 12.50 0.88 -24.68
N ALA A 159 11.72 -0.12 -25.12
CA ALA A 159 10.25 -0.05 -25.09
C ALA A 159 9.65 -0.08 -23.67
N GLY A 160 10.47 0.10 -22.62
CA GLY A 160 10.05 0.16 -21.23
C GLY A 160 9.22 1.41 -20.97
N SER A 161 7.92 1.22 -20.81
CA SER A 161 6.98 2.28 -20.45
C SER A 161 7.05 2.49 -18.94
N ALA A 162 7.44 3.68 -18.48
CA ALA A 162 7.27 4.03 -17.07
C ALA A 162 5.79 4.18 -16.66
N LYS A 163 4.83 4.01 -17.59
CA LYS A 163 3.39 4.02 -17.29
C LYS A 163 2.93 2.79 -16.50
N ASP A 164 3.81 1.83 -16.27
CA ASP A 164 3.47 0.58 -15.60
C ASP A 164 3.59 0.69 -14.07
N SER A 165 4.29 1.70 -13.57
CA SER A 165 4.44 1.97 -12.13
C SER A 165 3.26 2.80 -11.62
N LEU A 166 2.69 2.43 -10.47
CA LEU A 166 1.40 2.98 -10.02
C LEU A 166 1.38 3.28 -8.52
N LEU A 167 0.88 4.46 -8.17
CA LEU A 167 0.57 4.87 -6.80
C LEU A 167 -0.93 5.03 -6.65
N LEU A 168 -1.58 4.14 -5.92
CA LEU A 168 -2.98 4.24 -5.52
C LEU A 168 -3.09 4.99 -4.19
N LEU A 169 -3.90 6.04 -4.15
CA LEU A 169 -4.14 6.84 -2.95
C LEU A 169 -5.59 6.68 -2.49
N ASP A 170 -5.80 5.97 -1.40
CA ASP A 170 -7.11 5.75 -0.78
C ASP A 170 -7.39 6.84 0.26
N LEU A 171 -8.30 7.76 -0.07
CA LEU A 171 -8.61 8.88 0.82
C LEU A 171 -9.55 8.45 1.95
N LYS A 172 -9.14 8.69 3.19
CA LYS A 172 -9.87 8.29 4.40
C LYS A 172 -10.32 9.49 5.23
N GLY A 173 -11.52 9.42 5.78
CA GLY A 173 -12.05 10.41 6.73
C GLY A 173 -11.98 11.83 6.16
N ALA A 174 -11.39 12.77 6.91
CA ALA A 174 -11.28 14.17 6.49
C ALA A 174 -10.47 14.40 5.19
N ALA A 175 -9.55 13.49 4.83
CA ALA A 175 -8.84 13.56 3.56
C ALA A 175 -9.77 13.34 2.37
N PHE A 176 -10.87 12.61 2.58
CA PHE A 176 -11.93 12.47 1.60
C PHE A 176 -12.87 13.69 1.67
N SER A 177 -12.35 14.82 1.19
CA SER A 177 -13.04 16.10 1.10
C SER A 177 -12.57 16.85 -0.14
N ARG A 178 -13.29 17.90 -0.57
CA ARG A 178 -12.86 18.72 -1.72
C ARG A 178 -11.46 19.32 -1.50
N VAL A 179 -11.15 19.73 -0.28
CA VAL A 179 -9.84 20.28 0.09
C VAL A 179 -8.77 19.19 0.00
N GLY A 180 -9.03 18.01 0.55
CA GLY A 180 -8.09 16.88 0.50
C GLY A 180 -7.81 16.40 -0.93
N VAL A 181 -8.85 16.22 -1.75
CA VAL A 181 -8.71 15.84 -3.17
C VAL A 181 -7.93 16.90 -3.95
N THR A 182 -8.20 18.19 -3.72
CA THR A 182 -7.47 19.29 -4.38
C THR A 182 -6.00 19.31 -3.96
N ALA A 183 -5.71 19.08 -2.68
CA ALA A 183 -4.34 19.01 -2.17
C ALA A 183 -3.56 17.82 -2.77
N VAL A 184 -4.20 16.65 -2.90
CA VAL A 184 -3.60 15.48 -3.59
C VAL A 184 -3.35 15.79 -5.06
N ALA A 185 -4.33 16.35 -5.77
CA ALA A 185 -4.18 16.71 -7.18
C ALA A 185 -3.03 17.72 -7.40
N HIS A 186 -2.91 18.72 -6.53
CA HIS A 186 -1.80 19.68 -6.57
C HIS A 186 -0.44 18.97 -6.36
N LEU A 187 -0.32 18.14 -5.32
CA LEU A 187 0.91 17.39 -5.02
C LEU A 187 1.33 16.49 -6.20
N VAL A 188 0.40 15.70 -6.74
CA VAL A 188 0.64 14.80 -7.87
C VAL A 188 1.08 15.58 -9.12
N LYS A 189 0.49 16.76 -9.35
CA LYS A 189 0.87 17.64 -10.46
C LYS A 189 2.25 18.27 -10.25
N GLU A 190 2.54 18.76 -9.04
CA GLU A 190 3.84 19.32 -8.66
C GLU A 190 4.97 18.32 -8.86
N LEU A 191 4.71 17.05 -8.53
CA LEU A 191 5.69 15.96 -8.66
C LEU A 191 5.77 15.35 -10.07
N GLY A 192 4.87 15.71 -10.98
CA GLY A 192 4.86 15.19 -12.34
C GLY A 192 4.55 13.69 -12.44
N ILE A 193 3.69 13.16 -11.54
CA ILE A 193 3.33 11.74 -11.45
C ILE A 193 1.84 11.49 -11.74
N GLN A 194 1.19 12.38 -12.50
CA GLN A 194 -0.24 12.30 -12.84
C GLN A 194 -0.58 11.01 -13.58
N ASP A 195 0.29 10.59 -14.50
CA ASP A 195 0.10 9.36 -15.28
C ASP A 195 0.41 8.09 -14.49
N ASN A 196 0.95 8.24 -13.28
CA ASN A 196 1.37 7.16 -12.38
C ASN A 196 0.57 7.13 -11.08
N THR A 197 -0.50 7.92 -10.96
CA THR A 197 -1.28 8.02 -9.71
C THR A 197 -2.76 7.82 -9.97
N LEU A 198 -3.40 6.96 -9.17
CA LEU A 198 -4.85 6.84 -9.10
C LEU A 198 -5.34 7.20 -7.70
N VAL A 199 -6.46 7.90 -7.60
CA VAL A 199 -7.10 8.21 -6.32
C VAL A 199 -8.32 7.32 -6.17
N TRP A 200 -8.34 6.49 -5.13
CA TRP A 200 -9.48 5.69 -4.77
C TRP A 200 -10.40 6.45 -3.82
N VAL A 201 -11.71 6.38 -4.09
CA VAL A 201 -12.76 7.02 -3.31
C VAL A 201 -13.82 5.97 -2.99
N PRO A 202 -13.96 5.52 -1.73
CA PRO A 202 -14.76 4.33 -1.42
C PRO A 202 -16.29 4.49 -1.59
N GLU A 203 -16.85 5.68 -1.81
CA GLU A 203 -18.31 5.86 -1.98
C GLU A 203 -18.72 6.97 -2.97
N ALA A 204 -18.91 6.63 -4.24
CA ALA A 204 -19.38 7.58 -5.27
C ALA A 204 -20.76 8.22 -4.98
N ARG A 205 -21.62 7.61 -4.15
CA ARG A 205 -22.98 8.12 -3.87
C ARG A 205 -23.03 9.25 -2.84
N GLN A 206 -22.00 9.39 -1.99
CA GLN A 206 -21.88 10.48 -1.02
C GLN A 206 -20.87 11.54 -1.48
N ALA A 207 -19.86 11.15 -2.29
CA ALA A 207 -18.79 12.02 -2.79
C ALA A 207 -19.27 13.13 -3.74
N ALA A 208 -20.20 12.79 -4.61
CA ALA A 208 -20.32 13.47 -5.88
C ALA A 208 -20.98 14.88 -5.79
N PRO A 209 -21.90 15.15 -4.84
CA PRO A 209 -22.35 16.52 -4.54
C PRO A 209 -21.28 17.38 -3.85
N GLU A 210 -20.53 16.82 -2.88
CA GLU A 210 -19.54 17.59 -2.10
C GLU A 210 -18.25 17.91 -2.87
N LEU A 211 -17.91 17.08 -3.87
CA LEU A 211 -16.77 17.30 -4.76
C LEU A 211 -17.13 18.15 -6.00
N GLY A 212 -18.40 18.51 -6.19
CA GLY A 212 -18.85 19.24 -7.39
C GLY A 212 -18.77 18.43 -8.69
N LEU A 213 -18.63 17.10 -8.61
CA LEU A 213 -18.36 16.22 -9.75
C LEU A 213 -19.63 15.77 -10.52
N LEU A 214 -20.82 16.20 -10.09
CA LEU A 214 -22.11 15.85 -10.73
C LEU A 214 -22.70 16.92 -11.66
N GLN A 215 -21.98 17.99 -12.03
CA GLN A 215 -22.44 18.81 -13.15
C GLN A 215 -22.05 18.14 -14.48
N GLY A 216 -22.86 17.17 -14.91
CA GLY A 216 -22.70 16.56 -16.24
C GLY A 216 -23.26 15.16 -16.46
N PHE A 217 -23.77 14.46 -15.45
CA PHE A 217 -24.37 13.14 -15.68
C PHE A 217 -25.80 13.28 -16.21
N PRO A 218 -26.11 12.81 -17.44
CA PRO A 218 -27.48 12.74 -17.92
C PRO A 218 -28.28 11.77 -17.06
N ASP A 219 -29.50 12.21 -16.74
CA ASP A 219 -30.46 11.56 -15.86
C ASP A 219 -30.77 10.10 -16.27
N ARG A 220 -31.01 9.25 -15.28
CA ARG A 220 -31.19 7.78 -15.39
C ARG A 220 -32.52 7.42 -16.06
N ARG A 221 -32.64 7.61 -17.38
CA ARG A 221 -33.71 7.01 -18.18
C ARG A 221 -33.25 6.07 -19.30
N SER A 222 -31.95 5.78 -19.40
CA SER A 222 -31.43 4.78 -20.35
C SER A 222 -30.67 3.65 -19.64
N GLY A 223 -31.43 2.69 -19.10
CA GLY A 223 -31.19 1.26 -19.31
C GLY A 223 -29.80 0.61 -19.12
N TRP A 224 -28.84 1.17 -18.39
CA TRP A 224 -27.56 0.50 -18.10
C TRP A 224 -27.32 0.39 -16.60
N GLY A 225 -28.00 -0.57 -15.99
CA GLY A 225 -27.61 -1.13 -14.70
C GLY A 225 -26.66 -2.30 -14.94
N ARG A 226 -25.52 -2.28 -14.23
CA ARG A 226 -24.48 -3.33 -14.15
C ARG A 226 -23.54 -3.43 -15.35
N THR A 227 -22.48 -2.61 -15.36
CA THR A 227 -21.07 -2.99 -15.67
C THR A 227 -20.21 -1.73 -15.77
N ALA A 228 -18.92 -1.89 -15.50
CA ALA A 228 -17.83 -0.91 -15.65
C ALA A 228 -17.66 0.12 -14.51
N VAL A 229 -16.96 -0.32 -13.47
CA VAL A 229 -15.91 0.47 -12.83
C VAL A 229 -14.84 0.69 -13.92
N GLY A 230 -14.61 1.93 -14.31
CA GLY A 230 -13.60 2.25 -15.33
C GLY A 230 -14.06 3.37 -16.23
N ASP A 231 -14.05 4.60 -15.71
CA ASP A 231 -13.75 5.76 -16.53
C ASP A 231 -12.87 6.67 -15.67
N SER A 232 -11.63 6.81 -16.14
CA SER A 232 -10.59 7.64 -15.57
C SER A 232 -11.05 9.10 -15.58
N PHE A 233 -10.95 9.77 -14.44
CA PHE A 233 -11.15 11.21 -14.33
C PHE A 233 -10.10 11.93 -15.18
N ARG A 234 -10.48 12.42 -16.37
CA ARG A 234 -9.81 13.57 -16.99
C ARG A 234 -10.37 14.82 -16.32
N ALA A 235 -9.52 15.53 -15.58
CA ALA A 235 -9.83 16.87 -15.12
C ALA A 235 -10.07 17.78 -16.35
N VAL A 236 -11.28 18.30 -16.48
CA VAL A 236 -11.64 19.36 -17.42
C VAL A 236 -12.01 20.58 -16.58
N GLY A 237 -11.34 21.70 -16.83
CA GLY A 237 -11.64 23.03 -16.25
C GLY A 237 -10.56 23.55 -15.33
#